data_AF-A0A482UUD7-F1
#
_entry.id   AF-A0A482UUD7-F1
#
_cell.length_a   1.000
_cell.length_b   1.000
_cell.length_c   1.000
_cell.angle_alpha   90.00
_cell.angle_beta   90.00
_cell.angle_gamma   90.00
#
_symmetry.space_group_name_H-M   'P 1'
#
loop_
_entity.id
_entity.type
_entity.pdbx_description
1 polymer ?
#
loop_
_entity_poly.entity_id
_entity_poly.type
_entity_poly.pdbx_seq_one_letter_code
_entity_poly.pdbx_strand_id
1 'polypeptide(L)'
;MGCSDSKIQAFNRLASRPEFQIWTRKFEALCIHKAEVKRLYQKFAEADMDGGGTIDLLELLTVIDVERTPFTERIFQIFDDDNSGKIDFGEFVLSLWNYCTLSKVTLGMFAFDLYDRDSTGILEDYDLEKMMVDIYGKNAGTSHYAKQ
;
A
#
# COMPACT_ATOMS: atom_id res chain seq x y z
N MET A 1 11.64 13.02 25.72
CA MET A 1 11.34 11.68 26.28
C MET A 1 9.88 11.23 26.09
N GLY A 2 8.89 12.08 25.79
CA GLY A 2 7.47 11.69 25.79
C GLY A 2 6.88 10.98 24.53
N CYS A 3 7.56 10.97 23.38
CA CYS A 3 6.98 10.44 22.13
C CYS A 3 7.13 8.90 21.99
N SER A 4 8.14 8.29 22.61
CA SER A 4 8.35 6.84 22.53
C SER A 4 7.33 6.07 23.38
N ASP A 5 6.97 6.60 24.56
CA ASP A 5 6.03 5.95 25.47
C ASP A 5 4.59 5.99 24.95
N SER A 6 4.20 7.07 24.25
CA SER A 6 2.87 7.18 23.65
C SER A 6 2.66 6.16 22.53
N LYS A 7 3.66 5.97 21.65
CA LYS A 7 3.62 4.96 20.58
C LYS A 7 3.57 3.53 21.13
N ILE A 8 4.30 3.24 22.22
CA ILE A 8 4.27 1.92 22.87
C ILE A 8 2.89 1.64 23.47
N GLN A 9 2.28 2.63 24.14
CA GLN A 9 0.93 2.46 24.68
C GLN A 9 -0.12 2.29 23.58
N ALA A 10 -0.01 3.04 22.47
CA ALA A 10 -0.90 2.89 21.32
C ALA A 10 -0.79 1.50 20.69
N PHE A 11 0.43 0.97 20.53
CA PHE A 11 0.65 -0.40 20.09
C PHE A 11 0.02 -1.43 21.05
N ASN A 12 0.21 -1.27 22.36
CA ASN A 12 -0.36 -2.21 23.34
C ASN A 12 -1.89 -2.19 23.31
N ARG A 13 -2.51 -1.02 23.07
CA ARG A 13 -3.97 -0.92 22.87
C ARG A 13 -4.40 -1.66 21.61
N LEU A 14 -3.70 -1.49 20.50
CA LEU A 14 -3.95 -2.22 19.26
C LEU A 14 -3.80 -3.74 19.46
N ALA A 15 -2.72 -4.17 20.09
CA ALA A 15 -2.41 -5.58 20.35
C ALA A 15 -3.42 -6.27 21.27
N SER A 16 -4.19 -5.49 22.04
CA SER A 16 -5.25 -5.99 22.91
C SER A 16 -6.58 -6.21 22.17
N ARG A 17 -6.71 -5.73 20.92
CA ARG A 17 -7.96 -5.83 20.16
C ARG A 17 -8.16 -7.25 19.59
N PRO A 18 -9.40 -7.76 19.48
CA PRO A 18 -9.67 -9.11 18.96
C PRO A 18 -9.17 -9.31 17.52
N GLU A 19 -9.34 -8.31 16.66
CA GLU A 19 -8.90 -8.34 15.25
C GLU A 19 -7.38 -8.55 15.12
N PHE A 20 -6.61 -8.04 16.09
CA PHE A 20 -5.15 -8.19 16.09
C PHE A 20 -4.72 -9.66 16.22
N GLN A 21 -5.50 -10.51 16.89
CA GLN A 21 -5.20 -11.94 16.96
C GLN A 21 -5.37 -12.63 15.60
N ILE A 22 -6.32 -12.17 14.79
CA ILE A 22 -6.55 -12.68 13.43
C ILE A 22 -5.35 -12.30 12.55
N TRP A 23 -4.91 -11.04 12.63
CA TRP A 23 -3.72 -10.58 11.90
C TRP A 23 -2.45 -11.29 12.35
N THR A 24 -2.27 -11.54 13.65
CA THR A 24 -1.08 -12.21 14.18
C THR A 24 -0.87 -13.57 13.52
N ARG A 25 -1.93 -14.36 13.31
CA ARG A 25 -1.83 -15.65 12.60
C ARG A 25 -1.40 -15.47 11.15
N LYS A 26 -1.93 -14.46 10.45
CA LYS A 26 -1.50 -14.11 9.08
C LYS A 26 -0.02 -13.71 9.07
N PHE A 27 0.40 -12.86 10.00
CA PHE A 27 1.79 -12.40 10.11
C PHE A 27 2.76 -13.56 10.38
N GLU A 28 2.41 -14.48 11.27
CA GLU A 28 3.20 -15.69 11.54
C GLU A 28 3.32 -16.59 10.30
N ALA A 29 2.22 -16.77 9.54
CA ALA A 29 2.23 -17.54 8.29
C ALA A 29 3.11 -16.90 7.21
N LEU A 30 3.27 -15.57 7.24
CA LEU A 30 4.13 -14.80 6.36
C LEU A 30 5.56 -14.63 6.92
N CYS A 31 5.92 -15.36 7.99
CA CYS A 31 7.23 -15.24 8.65
C CYS A 31 7.55 -13.82 9.17
N ILE A 32 6.54 -13.00 9.43
CA ILE A 32 6.70 -11.67 10.03
C ILE A 32 6.76 -11.83 11.54
N HIS A 33 7.97 -11.72 12.09
CA HIS A 33 8.20 -11.87 13.52
C HIS A 33 7.78 -10.64 14.32
N LYS A 34 7.63 -10.81 15.65
CA LYS A 34 7.13 -9.76 16.56
C LYS A 34 7.95 -8.46 16.53
N ALA A 35 9.26 -8.54 16.32
CA ALA A 35 10.11 -7.35 16.26
C ALA A 35 9.79 -6.50 15.01
N GLU A 36 9.53 -7.16 13.89
CA GLU A 36 9.18 -6.58 12.59
C GLU A 36 7.78 -5.97 12.65
N VAL A 37 6.81 -6.65 13.27
CA VAL A 37 5.47 -6.08 13.53
C VAL A 37 5.57 -4.75 14.28
N LYS A 38 6.44 -4.66 15.30
CA LYS A 38 6.62 -3.41 16.06
C LYS A 38 7.27 -2.31 15.21
N ARG A 39 8.21 -2.64 14.33
CA ARG A 39 8.82 -1.68 13.40
C ARG A 39 7.82 -1.20 12.34
N LEU A 40 7.00 -2.10 11.82
CA LEU A 40 5.92 -1.77 10.88
C LEU A 40 4.88 -0.87 11.55
N TYR A 41 4.55 -1.11 12.81
CA TYR A 41 3.66 -0.23 13.57
C TYR A 41 4.24 1.18 13.75
N GLN A 42 5.55 1.32 13.93
CA GLN A 42 6.17 2.65 14.00
C GLN A 42 6.01 3.43 12.70
N LYS A 43 6.09 2.74 11.55
CA LYS A 43 5.86 3.33 10.22
C LYS A 43 4.40 3.65 9.97
N PHE A 44 3.51 2.74 10.36
CA PHE A 44 2.07 2.99 10.35
C PHE A 44 1.70 4.25 11.15
N ALA A 45 2.22 4.36 12.38
CA ALA A 45 1.98 5.51 13.25
C ALA A 45 2.71 6.80 12.82
N GLU A 46 3.62 6.73 11.84
CA GLU A 46 4.17 7.91 11.18
C GLU A 46 3.26 8.37 10.03
N ALA A 47 2.50 7.44 9.44
CA ALA A 47 1.57 7.72 8.35
C ALA A 47 0.18 8.13 8.82
N ASP A 48 -0.31 7.53 9.90
CA ASP A 48 -1.53 7.92 10.64
C ASP A 48 -1.27 9.26 11.35
N MET A 49 -1.42 10.36 10.61
CA MET A 49 -1.07 11.72 11.05
C MET A 49 -2.11 12.28 12.01
N ASP A 50 -3.38 11.90 11.85
CA ASP A 50 -4.46 12.30 12.75
C ASP A 50 -4.55 11.42 14.01
N GLY A 51 -3.89 10.26 14.01
CA GLY A 51 -3.86 9.32 15.13
C GLY A 51 -5.17 8.55 15.33
N GLY A 52 -5.99 8.46 14.28
CA GLY A 52 -7.27 7.75 14.24
C GLY A 52 -7.10 6.23 14.25
N GLY A 53 -5.88 5.73 14.04
CA GLY A 53 -5.57 4.30 14.01
C GLY A 53 -5.82 3.64 12.65
N THR A 54 -5.92 4.44 11.60
CA THR A 54 -6.18 4.07 10.20
C THR A 54 -5.52 5.10 9.30
N ILE A 55 -5.03 4.72 8.13
CA ILE A 55 -4.40 5.64 7.16
C ILE A 55 -5.41 5.95 6.05
N ASP A 56 -5.77 7.21 5.86
CA ASP A 56 -6.55 7.62 4.70
C ASP A 56 -5.69 7.87 3.45
N LEU A 57 -6.34 8.10 2.31
CA LEU A 57 -5.65 8.34 1.04
C LEU A 57 -4.69 9.53 1.10
N LEU A 58 -5.10 10.65 1.70
CA LEU A 58 -4.26 11.85 1.79
C LEU A 58 -3.07 11.61 2.71
N GLU A 59 -3.28 10.88 3.81
CA GLU A 59 -2.23 10.49 4.73
C GLU A 59 -1.18 9.59 4.05
N LEU A 60 -1.62 8.58 3.31
CA LEU A 60 -0.74 7.71 2.53
C LEU A 60 0.07 8.52 1.52
N LEU A 61 -0.60 9.35 0.70
CA LEU A 61 0.02 10.18 -0.33
C LEU A 61 1.06 11.16 0.23
N THR A 62 0.77 11.75 1.39
CA THR A 62 1.68 12.67 2.08
C THR A 62 2.97 11.97 2.51
N VAL A 63 2.86 10.74 3.00
CA VAL A 63 4.01 9.97 3.50
C VAL A 63 4.89 9.45 2.38
N ILE A 64 4.29 9.10 1.24
CA ILE A 64 5.03 8.66 0.05
C ILE A 64 5.50 9.82 -0.84
N ASP A 65 5.09 11.06 -0.53
CA ASP A 65 5.40 12.28 -1.29
C ASP A 65 5.01 12.17 -2.77
N VAL A 66 3.77 11.74 -3.03
CA VAL A 66 3.22 11.60 -4.39
C VAL A 66 1.92 12.37 -4.53
N GLU A 67 1.71 12.98 -5.70
CA GLU A 67 0.46 13.66 -6.00
C GLU A 67 -0.71 12.69 -6.15
N ARG A 68 -1.90 13.17 -5.77
CA ARG A 68 -3.14 12.43 -5.99
C ARG A 68 -3.43 12.32 -7.48
N THR A 69 -3.37 11.10 -7.98
CA THR A 69 -3.71 10.72 -9.37
C THR A 69 -4.67 9.52 -9.37
N PRO A 70 -5.39 9.27 -10.48
CA PRO A 70 -6.20 8.05 -10.63
C PRO A 70 -5.40 6.77 -10.38
N PHE A 71 -4.11 6.76 -10.72
CA PHE A 71 -3.21 5.64 -10.44
C PHE A 71 -3.01 5.41 -8.93
N THR A 72 -2.71 6.47 -8.17
CA THR A 72 -2.54 6.36 -6.72
C THR A 72 -3.83 6.00 -5.99
N GLU A 73 -4.98 6.41 -6.52
CA GLU A 73 -6.29 5.98 -5.99
C GLU A 73 -6.52 4.48 -6.20
N ARG A 74 -6.13 3.94 -7.37
CA ARG A 74 -6.17 2.48 -7.62
C ARG A 74 -5.25 1.72 -6.68
N ILE A 75 -4.03 2.21 -6.43
CA ILE A 75 -3.11 1.58 -5.48
C ILE A 75 -3.73 1.55 -4.08
N PHE A 76 -4.33 2.66 -3.64
CA PHE A 76 -5.00 2.74 -2.36
C PHE A 76 -6.13 1.70 -2.25
N GLN A 77 -6.97 1.56 -3.28
CA GLN A 77 -8.04 0.57 -3.32
C GLN A 77 -7.55 -0.89 -3.23
N ILE A 78 -6.31 -1.16 -3.63
CA ILE A 78 -5.72 -2.50 -3.47
C ILE A 78 -5.27 -2.75 -2.04
N PHE A 79 -4.92 -1.70 -1.31
CA PHE A 79 -4.51 -1.81 0.10
C PHE A 79 -5.75 -1.93 1.00
N ASP A 80 -6.82 -1.21 0.65
CA ASP A 80 -8.13 -1.18 1.31
C ASP A 80 -9.00 -2.39 0.89
N ASP A 81 -8.66 -3.57 1.41
CA ASP A 81 -9.27 -4.86 1.05
C ASP A 81 -10.77 -4.89 1.40
N ASP A 82 -11.15 -4.24 2.51
CA ASP A 82 -12.53 -4.17 2.94
C ASP A 82 -13.33 -2.99 2.35
N ASN A 83 -12.69 -2.15 1.53
CA ASN A 83 -13.26 -0.93 0.93
C ASN A 83 -13.85 0.05 1.95
N SER A 84 -13.27 0.14 3.15
CA SER A 84 -13.69 1.09 4.17
C SER A 84 -13.32 2.54 3.83
N GLY A 85 -12.49 2.75 2.81
CA GLY A 85 -11.92 4.04 2.44
C GLY A 85 -10.73 4.43 3.32
N LYS A 86 -10.22 3.49 4.13
CA LYS A 86 -9.13 3.67 5.08
C LYS A 86 -8.33 2.39 5.18
N ILE A 87 -7.01 2.50 5.36
CA ILE A 87 -6.12 1.36 5.50
C ILE A 87 -5.88 1.10 7.00
N ASP A 88 -6.32 -0.05 7.49
CA ASP A 88 -6.02 -0.48 8.85
C ASP A 88 -4.59 -1.03 9.00
N PHE A 89 -4.18 -1.35 10.23
CA PHE A 89 -2.81 -1.85 10.47
C PHE A 89 -2.55 -3.22 9.81
N GLY A 90 -3.55 -4.11 9.79
CA GLY A 90 -3.45 -5.41 9.14
C GLY A 90 -3.26 -5.27 7.63
N GLU A 91 -4.08 -4.46 7.00
CA GLU A 91 -4.02 -4.10 5.58
C GLU A 91 -2.69 -3.45 5.21
N PHE A 92 -2.20 -2.51 6.03
CA PHE A 92 -0.90 -1.88 5.85
C PHE A 92 0.24 -2.90 5.84
N VAL A 93 0.25 -3.84 6.81
CA VAL A 93 1.30 -4.86 6.90
C VAL A 93 1.23 -5.86 5.75
N LEU A 94 0.03 -6.31 5.38
CA LEU A 94 -0.17 -7.24 4.26
C LEU A 94 0.23 -6.60 2.94
N SER A 95 -0.17 -5.35 2.73
CA SER A 95 0.23 -4.55 1.58
C SER A 95 1.74 -4.40 1.54
N LEU A 96 2.40 -3.93 2.59
CA LEU A 96 3.87 -3.84 2.61
C LEU A 96 4.56 -5.19 2.42
N TRP A 97 4.04 -6.26 3.00
CA TRP A 97 4.59 -7.60 2.80
C TRP A 97 4.55 -7.97 1.33
N ASN A 98 3.38 -7.85 0.69
CA ASN A 98 3.24 -8.09 -0.75
C ASN A 98 4.23 -7.20 -1.50
N TYR A 99 4.18 -5.88 -1.35
CA TYR A 99 5.04 -4.96 -2.11
C TYR A 99 6.55 -5.11 -1.88
N CYS A 100 7.00 -5.42 -0.66
CA CYS A 100 8.42 -5.55 -0.33
C CYS A 100 8.98 -6.96 -0.57
N THR A 101 8.16 -8.01 -0.62
CA THR A 101 8.61 -9.37 -0.95
C THR A 101 8.45 -9.72 -2.42
N LEU A 102 7.67 -8.93 -3.17
CA LEU A 102 7.69 -8.94 -4.62
C LEU A 102 9.09 -8.49 -5.09
N SER A 103 9.84 -9.41 -5.72
CA SER A 103 11.10 -9.07 -6.40
C SER A 103 10.84 -8.01 -7.49
N LYS A 104 11.87 -7.34 -8.05
CA LYS A 104 11.66 -6.41 -9.19
C LYS A 104 10.85 -7.05 -10.33
N VAL A 105 10.98 -8.36 -10.53
CA VAL A 105 10.22 -9.13 -11.52
C VAL A 105 8.75 -9.23 -11.11
N THR A 106 8.49 -9.56 -9.85
CA THR A 106 7.12 -9.73 -9.35
C THR A 106 6.40 -8.39 -9.14
N LEU A 107 7.14 -7.30 -8.90
CA LEU A 107 6.61 -5.93 -8.94
C LEU A 107 6.20 -5.54 -10.36
N GLY A 108 6.98 -5.98 -11.37
CA GLY A 108 6.65 -5.84 -12.78
C GLY A 108 5.41 -6.65 -13.17
N MET A 109 5.28 -7.89 -12.67
CA MET A 109 4.08 -8.71 -12.86
C MET A 109 2.87 -8.13 -12.14
N PHE A 110 3.04 -7.54 -10.96
CA PHE A 110 1.95 -6.86 -10.25
C PHE A 110 1.51 -5.58 -10.97
N ALA A 111 2.45 -4.78 -11.49
CA ALA A 111 2.12 -3.67 -12.37
C ALA A 111 1.44 -4.16 -13.66
N PHE A 112 1.78 -5.36 -14.12
CA PHE A 112 1.11 -6.00 -15.26
C PHE A 112 -0.35 -6.36 -14.89
N ASP A 113 -0.56 -7.06 -13.78
CA ASP A 113 -1.88 -7.41 -13.25
C ASP A 113 -2.75 -6.18 -12.94
N LEU A 114 -2.12 -5.06 -12.56
CA LEU A 114 -2.80 -3.79 -12.28
C LEU A 114 -3.51 -3.22 -13.53
N TYR A 115 -2.93 -3.45 -14.71
CA TYR A 115 -3.40 -2.90 -15.98
C TYR A 115 -4.05 -3.94 -16.89
N ASP A 116 -3.77 -5.22 -16.68
CA ASP A 116 -4.43 -6.37 -17.31
C ASP A 116 -5.83 -6.57 -16.70
N ARG A 117 -6.77 -5.75 -17.16
CA ARG A 117 -8.09 -5.58 -16.56
C ARG A 117 -9.00 -6.79 -16.77
N ASP A 118 -8.70 -7.62 -17.76
CA ASP A 118 -9.42 -8.86 -18.07
C ASP A 118 -8.69 -10.12 -17.60
N SER A 119 -7.55 -9.96 -16.91
CA SER A 119 -6.74 -11.05 -16.37
C SER A 119 -6.35 -12.07 -17.45
N THR A 120 -6.12 -11.59 -18.67
CA THR A 120 -5.70 -12.44 -19.79
C THR A 120 -4.26 -12.90 -19.68
N GLY A 121 -3.48 -12.27 -18.79
CA GLY A 121 -2.04 -12.43 -18.69
C GLY A 121 -1.30 -11.70 -19.82
N ILE A 122 -1.98 -10.80 -20.56
CA ILE A 122 -1.41 -10.04 -21.68
C ILE A 122 -1.85 -8.58 -21.57
N LEU A 123 -0.89 -7.65 -21.52
CA LEU A 123 -1.21 -6.23 -21.66
C LEU A 123 -1.45 -5.93 -23.14
N GLU A 124 -2.70 -5.69 -23.49
CA GLU A 124 -3.08 -5.26 -24.83
C GLU A 124 -2.74 -3.79 -25.05
N ASP A 125 -2.67 -3.35 -26.31
CA ASP A 125 -2.32 -1.97 -26.68
C ASP A 125 -3.17 -0.94 -25.94
N TYR A 126 -4.45 -1.25 -25.69
CA TYR A 126 -5.35 -0.39 -24.93
C TYR A 126 -4.93 -0.24 -23.46
N ASP A 127 -4.46 -1.31 -22.81
CA ASP A 127 -4.04 -1.29 -21.41
C ASP A 127 -2.70 -0.57 -21.24
N LEU A 128 -1.80 -0.71 -22.23
CA LEU A 128 -0.55 0.03 -22.30
C LEU A 128 -0.78 1.53 -22.53
N GLU A 129 -1.68 1.90 -23.42
CA GLU A 129 -2.02 3.30 -23.68
C GLU A 129 -2.65 3.96 -22.44
N LYS A 130 -3.47 3.20 -21.71
CA LYS A 130 -4.07 3.63 -20.44
C LYS A 130 -3.06 3.70 -19.31
N MET A 131 -2.12 2.77 -19.24
CA MET A 131 -0.97 2.82 -18.33
C MET A 131 -0.14 4.08 -18.58
N MET A 132 0.18 4.39 -19.82
CA MET A 132 0.95 5.58 -20.19
C MET A 132 0.22 6.88 -19.81
N VAL A 133 -1.10 6.94 -19.98
CA VAL A 133 -1.91 8.09 -19.55
C VAL A 133 -1.99 8.20 -18.03
N ASP A 134 -2.16 7.09 -17.32
CA ASP A 134 -2.25 7.07 -15.85
C ASP A 134 -0.90 7.42 -15.18
N ILE A 135 0.24 7.03 -15.77
CA ILE A 135 1.59 7.29 -15.24
C ILE A 135 2.11 8.69 -15.63
N TYR A 136 1.90 9.13 -16.88
CA TYR A 136 2.49 10.38 -17.40
C TYR A 136 1.49 11.53 -17.56
N GLY A 137 0.21 11.31 -17.27
CA GLY A 137 -0.86 12.31 -17.45
C GLY A 137 -1.02 12.75 -18.91
N LYS A 138 -1.57 13.97 -19.11
CA LYS A 138 -1.81 14.58 -20.44
C LYS A 138 -0.56 14.77 -21.32
N ASN A 139 0.64 14.44 -20.83
CA ASN A 139 1.91 14.56 -21.55
C ASN A 139 2.36 13.26 -22.24
N ALA A 140 1.55 12.20 -22.24
CA ALA A 140 1.86 10.91 -22.89
C ALA A 140 2.33 11.07 -24.36
N GLY A 141 1.78 12.03 -25.11
CA GLY A 141 2.19 12.30 -26.50
C GLY A 141 3.55 13.01 -26.67
N THR A 142 4.18 13.44 -25.57
CA THR A 142 5.43 14.23 -25.58
C THR A 142 6.63 13.52 -24.98
N SER A 143 6.43 12.35 -24.35
CA SER A 143 7.53 11.55 -23.81
C SER A 143 8.29 10.85 -24.94
N HIS A 144 9.61 11.06 -24.99
CA HIS A 144 10.50 10.45 -25.98
C HIS A 144 10.43 8.91 -25.97
N TYR A 145 9.98 8.30 -24.86
CA TYR A 145 9.87 6.86 -24.70
C TYR A 145 8.55 6.26 -25.24
N ALA A 146 7.55 7.08 -25.55
CA ALA A 146 6.25 6.62 -26.07
C ALA A 146 6.20 6.50 -27.60
N LYS A 147 7.35 6.66 -28.29
CA LYS A 147 7.46 6.70 -29.76
C LYS A 147 8.38 5.64 -30.37
N GLN A 148 8.68 4.55 -29.66
CA GLN A 148 9.38 3.41 -30.27
C GLN A 148 8.48 2.18 -30.30
#